data_AF-A0A7J9QXS2-F1
#
_entry.id   AF-A0A7J9QXS2-F1
#
_cell.length_a   1.000
_cell.length_b   1.000
_cell.length_c   1.000
_cell.angle_alpha   90.00
_cell.angle_beta   90.00
_cell.angle_gamma   90.00
#
_symmetry.space_group_name_H-M   'P 1'
#
loop_
_entity.id
_entity.type
_entity.pdbx_description
1 polymer ?
#
loop_
_entity_poly.entity_id
_entity_poly.type
_entity_poly.pdbx_seq_one_letter_code
_entity_poly.pdbx_strand_id
1 'polypeptide(L)'
;MVVCPECTARAKKKILTKYEEEVPEEDRDRQDLYKLYDEVDIPMEMDKNTKNFICKKCGLYATREQISDIRYKLNQKERTRDDKSDDYLEWWNKSKKDKNLDN
;
A
#
# COMPACT_ATOMS: atom_id res chain seq x y z
N MET A 1 8.26 -15.11 -8.59
CA MET A 1 6.90 -15.64 -8.30
C MET A 1 5.94 -14.44 -8.27
N VAL A 2 4.71 -14.56 -8.76
CA VAL A 2 3.72 -13.46 -8.69
C VAL A 2 2.88 -13.65 -7.45
N VAL A 3 2.78 -12.61 -6.62
CA VAL A 3 2.09 -12.65 -5.32
C VAL A 3 0.72 -12.02 -5.46
N CYS A 4 -0.30 -12.66 -4.89
CA CYS A 4 -1.68 -12.18 -4.95
C CYS A 4 -1.83 -10.84 -4.22
N PRO A 5 -2.19 -9.74 -4.92
CA PRO A 5 -2.26 -8.42 -4.31
C PRO A 5 -3.39 -8.34 -3.26
N GLU A 6 -4.55 -8.93 -3.53
CA GLU A 6 -5.70 -8.95 -2.62
C GLU A 6 -5.42 -9.70 -1.32
N CYS A 7 -4.91 -10.93 -1.41
CA CYS A 7 -4.63 -11.73 -0.22
C CYS A 7 -3.49 -11.13 0.61
N THR A 8 -2.49 -10.56 -0.06
CA THR A 8 -1.38 -9.86 0.60
C THR A 8 -1.88 -8.63 1.35
N ALA A 9 -2.71 -7.79 0.71
CA ALA A 9 -3.28 -6.62 1.38
C ALA A 9 -4.12 -6.99 2.60
N ARG A 10 -4.94 -8.05 2.51
CA ARG A 10 -5.71 -8.56 3.66
C ARG A 10 -4.80 -9.08 4.79
N ALA A 11 -3.71 -9.76 4.46
CA ALA A 11 -2.75 -10.26 5.44
C ALA A 11 -2.00 -9.10 6.11
N LYS A 12 -1.51 -8.13 5.34
CA LYS A 12 -0.86 -6.91 5.86
C LYS A 12 -1.78 -6.12 6.79
N LYS A 13 -3.05 -5.94 6.43
CA LYS A 13 -4.03 -5.28 7.32
C LYS A 13 -4.21 -6.02 8.65
N LYS A 14 -4.25 -7.36 8.62
CA LYS A 14 -4.32 -8.17 9.86
C LYS A 14 -3.05 -8.06 10.70
N ILE A 15 -1.88 -8.04 10.06
CA ILE A 15 -0.60 -7.85 10.75
C ILE A 15 -0.54 -6.48 11.39
N LEU A 16 -0.96 -5.43 10.68
CA LEU A 16 -1.01 -4.07 11.22
C LEU A 16 -1.86 -4.00 12.49
N THR A 17 -3.10 -4.49 12.42
CA THR A 17 -4.00 -4.48 13.58
C THR A 17 -3.42 -5.24 14.77
N LYS A 18 -2.86 -6.44 14.53
CA LYS A 18 -2.21 -7.21 15.60
C LYS A 18 -1.00 -6.49 16.18
N TYR A 19 -0.17 -5.89 15.34
CA TYR A 19 1.00 -5.15 15.76
C TYR A 19 0.61 -3.94 16.62
N GLU A 20 -0.44 -3.22 16.24
CA GLU A 20 -0.97 -2.09 17.01
C GLU A 20 -1.60 -2.51 18.35
N GLU A 21 -2.20 -3.70 18.41
CA GLU A 21 -2.78 -4.29 19.63
C GLU A 21 -1.69 -4.82 20.60
N GLU A 22 -0.65 -5.45 20.08
CA GLU A 22 0.39 -6.12 20.88
C GLU A 22 1.54 -5.18 21.28
N VAL A 23 1.85 -4.16 20.46
CA VAL A 23 2.99 -3.25 20.67
C VAL A 23 2.49 -1.87 21.14
N PRO A 24 2.90 -1.42 22.34
CA PRO A 24 2.63 -0.06 22.83
C PRO A 24 3.11 0.98 21.83
N GLU A 25 2.39 2.11 21.71
CA GLU A 25 2.68 3.14 20.70
C GLU A 25 4.12 3.66 20.74
N GLU A 26 4.72 3.68 21.92
CA GLU A 26 6.10 4.12 22.19
C GLU A 26 7.16 3.17 21.60
N ASP A 27 6.84 1.89 21.48
CA ASP A 27 7.73 0.82 21.04
C ASP A 27 7.48 0.41 19.56
N ARG A 28 6.58 1.11 18.86
CA ARG A 28 6.25 0.80 17.47
C ARG A 28 7.37 1.21 16.52
N ASP A 29 8.19 0.25 16.12
CA ASP A 29 9.18 0.40 15.06
C ASP A 29 8.63 0.02 13.68
N ARG A 30 8.75 0.95 12.75
CA ARG A 30 8.37 0.75 11.36
C ARG A 30 9.19 -0.36 10.69
N GLN A 31 10.45 -0.55 11.08
CA GLN A 31 11.29 -1.60 10.50
C GLN A 31 10.74 -2.99 10.84
N ASP A 32 10.30 -3.21 12.07
CA ASP A 32 9.74 -4.48 12.51
C ASP A 32 8.42 -4.80 11.83
N LEU A 33 7.55 -3.79 11.65
CA LEU A 33 6.33 -3.94 10.87
C LEU A 33 6.61 -4.36 9.41
N TYR A 34 7.64 -3.79 8.78
CA TYR A 34 8.03 -4.18 7.42
C TYR A 34 8.57 -5.61 7.33
N LYS A 35 9.32 -6.09 8.33
CA LYS A 35 9.76 -7.49 8.38
C LYS A 35 8.58 -8.44 8.38
N LEU A 36 7.55 -8.16 9.21
CA LEU A 36 6.31 -8.94 9.24
C LEU A 36 5.58 -8.93 7.89
N TYR A 37 5.61 -7.81 7.17
CA TYR A 37 5.02 -7.71 5.84
C TYR A 37 5.78 -8.50 4.76
N ASP A 38 7.10 -8.59 4.87
CA ASP A 38 7.94 -9.33 3.91
C ASP A 38 7.78 -10.85 4.06
N GLU A 39 7.40 -11.33 5.24
CA GLU A 39 7.05 -12.74 5.47
C GLU A 39 5.74 -13.16 4.77
N VAL A 40 4.92 -12.19 4.32
CA VAL A 40 3.66 -12.49 3.60
C VAL A 40 3.95 -12.77 2.13
N ASP A 41 4.14 -14.05 1.81
CA ASP A 41 4.14 -14.53 0.42
C ASP A 41 2.94 -15.45 0.15
N ILE A 42 2.03 -14.98 -0.72
CA ILE A 42 0.87 -15.73 -1.19
C ILE A 42 0.98 -15.90 -2.71
N PRO A 43 1.56 -17.01 -3.17
CA PRO A 43 1.86 -17.19 -4.58
C PRO A 43 0.60 -17.36 -5.42
N MET A 44 0.70 -16.93 -6.67
CA MET A 44 -0.26 -17.18 -7.73
C MET A 44 0.31 -18.19 -8.73
N GLU A 45 -0.54 -19.06 -9.24
CA GLU A 45 -0.21 -20.01 -10.30
C GLU A 45 -0.42 -19.34 -11.66
N MET A 46 0.48 -19.59 -12.61
CA MET A 46 0.32 -19.12 -13.99
C MET A 46 -0.45 -20.15 -14.81
N ASP A 47 -1.55 -19.72 -15.43
CA ASP A 47 -2.19 -20.46 -16.50
C ASP A 47 -1.33 -20.33 -17.77
N LYS A 48 -0.80 -21.46 -18.25
CA LYS A 48 0.10 -21.53 -19.41
C LYS A 48 -0.60 -21.17 -20.72
N ASN A 49 -1.92 -21.36 -20.81
CA ASN A 49 -2.67 -21.15 -22.05
C ASN A 49 -2.97 -19.67 -22.28
N THR A 50 -3.39 -18.97 -21.22
CA THR A 50 -3.81 -17.57 -21.27
C THR A 50 -2.74 -16.59 -20.80
N LYS A 51 -1.66 -17.09 -20.18
CA LYS A 51 -0.63 -16.30 -19.46
C LYS A 51 -1.19 -15.47 -18.30
N ASN A 52 -2.40 -15.79 -17.85
CA ASN A 52 -2.99 -15.18 -16.66
C ASN A 52 -2.46 -15.85 -15.39
N PHE A 53 -2.64 -15.19 -14.26
CA PHE A 53 -2.33 -15.73 -12.95
C PHE A 53 -3.62 -15.96 -12.18
N ILE A 54 -3.70 -17.10 -11.50
CA ILE A 54 -4.81 -17.46 -10.62
C ILE A 54 -4.32 -17.57 -9.17
N CYS A 55 -5.03 -16.91 -8.26
CA CYS A 55 -4.86 -17.14 -6.83
C CYS A 55 -5.84 -18.21 -6.35
N LYS A 56 -5.34 -19.34 -5.83
CA LYS A 56 -6.19 -20.42 -5.28
C LYS A 56 -6.92 -20.05 -3.98
N LYS A 57 -6.46 -19.01 -3.29
CA LYS A 57 -7.02 -18.58 -1.99
C LYS A 57 -8.25 -17.69 -2.14
N CYS A 58 -8.21 -16.71 -3.05
CA CYS A 58 -9.33 -15.78 -3.26
C CYS A 58 -9.99 -15.89 -4.64
N GLY A 59 -9.47 -16.71 -5.55
CA GLY A 59 -10.00 -16.88 -6.90
C GLY A 59 -9.64 -15.76 -7.88
N LEU A 60 -8.79 -14.80 -7.48
CA LEU A 60 -8.36 -13.70 -8.36
C LEU A 60 -7.70 -14.28 -9.63
N TYR A 61 -8.23 -13.92 -10.78
CA TYR A 61 -7.74 -14.33 -12.10
C TYR A 61 -7.45 -13.09 -12.95
N ALA A 62 -6.17 -12.83 -13.24
CA ALA A 62 -5.75 -11.56 -13.83
C ALA A 62 -4.43 -11.68 -14.59
N THR A 63 -4.21 -10.78 -15.55
CA THR A 63 -2.91 -10.61 -16.22
C THR A 63 -1.88 -10.00 -15.27
N ARG A 64 -0.60 -10.03 -15.65
CA ARG A 64 0.48 -9.39 -14.86
C ARG A 64 0.29 -7.87 -14.71
N GLU A 65 -0.20 -7.21 -15.76
CA GLU A 65 -0.48 -5.77 -15.76
C GLU A 65 -1.63 -5.45 -14.81
N GLN A 66 -2.75 -6.17 -14.93
CA GLN A 66 -3.90 -6.02 -14.03
C GLN A 66 -3.51 -6.25 -12.56
N ILE A 67 -2.61 -7.20 -12.27
CA ILE A 67 -2.10 -7.43 -10.91
C ILE A 67 -1.32 -6.21 -10.39
N SER A 68 -0.55 -5.56 -11.25
CA SER A 68 0.19 -4.34 -10.91
C SER A 68 -0.77 -3.19 -10.64
N ASP A 69 -1.81 -3.03 -11.46
CA ASP A 69 -2.86 -2.02 -11.27
C ASP A 69 -3.63 -2.23 -9.96
N ILE A 70 -4.00 -3.48 -9.65
CA ILE A 70 -4.67 -3.82 -8.39
C ILE A 70 -3.75 -3.50 -7.21
N ARG A 71 -2.47 -3.86 -7.28
CA ARG A 71 -1.49 -3.55 -6.22
C ARG A 71 -1.35 -2.04 -6.02
N TYR A 72 -1.31 -1.27 -7.11
CA TYR A 72 -1.26 0.18 -7.04
C TYR A 72 -2.50 0.75 -6.35
N LYS A 73 -3.70 0.30 -6.73
CA LYS A 73 -4.97 0.73 -6.12
C LYS A 73 -5.06 0.37 -4.64
N LEU A 74 -4.64 -0.82 -4.24
CA LEU A 74 -4.67 -1.27 -2.84
C LEU A 74 -3.67 -0.51 -1.94
N ASN A 75 -2.58 -0.01 -2.51
CA ASN A 75 -1.59 0.79 -1.79
C ASN A 75 -1.92 2.29 -1.77
N GLN A 76 -2.94 2.75 -2.52
CA GLN A 76 -3.36 4.14 -2.46
C GLN A 76 -4.12 4.37 -1.15
N LYS A 77 -3.62 5.31 -0.34
CA LYS A 77 -4.41 5.90 0.75
C LYS A 77 -5.66 6.52 0.13
N GLU A 78 -6.84 6.21 0.64
CA GLU A 78 -8.05 6.96 0.27
C GLU A 78 -7.79 8.43 0.59
N ARG A 79 -7.83 9.30 -0.44
CA ARG A 79 -7.69 10.74 -0.24
C ARG A 79 -8.84 11.20 0.63
N THR A 80 -8.54 11.55 1.88
CA THR A 80 -9.56 12.07 2.79
C THR A 80 -9.82 13.53 2.44
N ARG A 81 -10.94 14.07 2.92
CA ARG A 81 -11.31 15.47 2.72
C ARG A 81 -10.27 16.42 3.35
N ASP A 82 -9.57 15.98 4.39
CA ASP A 82 -8.52 16.73 5.08
C ASP A 82 -7.23 16.83 4.26
N ASP A 83 -6.87 15.77 3.50
CA ASP A 83 -5.71 15.79 2.59
C ASP A 83 -5.84 16.89 1.51
N LYS A 84 -7.04 17.39 1.22
CA LYS A 84 -7.29 18.53 0.30
C LYS A 84 -7.11 19.91 0.94
N SER A 85 -7.24 20.01 2.26
CA SER A 85 -7.11 21.29 2.98
C SER A 85 -5.65 21.72 3.07
N ASP A 86 -4.74 20.75 3.21
CA ASP A 86 -3.30 20.99 3.33
C ASP A 86 -2.69 21.56 2.04
N ASP A 87 -3.21 21.15 0.87
CA ASP A 87 -2.76 21.64 -0.44
C ASP A 87 -2.90 23.18 -0.58
N TYR A 88 -3.94 23.80 0.00
CA TYR A 88 -4.11 25.26 -0.04
C TYR A 88 -3.09 25.98 0.86
N LEU A 89 -2.85 25.44 2.06
CA LEU A 89 -1.94 26.02 3.03
C LEU A 89 -0.47 25.89 2.57
N GLU A 90 -0.12 24.74 1.97
CA GLU A 90 1.20 24.52 1.35
C GLU A 90 1.43 25.45 0.15
N TRP A 91 0.45 25.58 -0.76
CA TRP A 91 0.56 26.51 -1.90
C TRP A 91 0.75 27.95 -1.43
N TRP A 92 -0.02 28.37 -0.43
CA TRP A 92 0.07 29.73 0.12
C TRP A 92 1.42 29.99 0.82
N ASN A 93 1.89 29.04 1.63
CA ASN A 93 3.20 29.14 2.29
C ASN A 93 4.37 29.11 1.29
N LYS A 94 4.27 28.31 0.21
CA LYS A 94 5.26 28.28 -0.86
C LYS A 94 5.31 29.61 -1.62
N SER A 95 4.14 30.17 -1.95
CA SER A 95 4.02 31.51 -2.56
C SER A 95 4.59 32.62 -1.67
N LYS A 96 4.50 32.49 -0.34
CA LYS A 96 5.11 33.42 0.62
C LYS A 96 6.64 33.26 0.74
N LYS A 97 7.16 32.03 0.68
CA LYS A 97 8.60 31.77 0.72
C LYS A 97 9.31 32.27 -0.54
N ASP A 98 8.71 32.06 -1.71
CA ASP A 98 9.28 32.52 -2.98
C ASP A 98 9.38 34.05 -3.04
N LYS A 99 8.46 34.79 -2.41
CA LYS A 99 8.51 36.27 -2.32
C LYS A 99 9.60 36.83 -1.41
N ASN A 100 10.19 36.03 -0.52
CA ASN A 100 11.24 36.49 0.40
C ASN A 100 12.67 36.18 -0.10
N LEU A 101 12.81 35.52 -1.27
CA LEU A 101 14.10 35.23 -1.90
C LEU A 101 14.55 36.31 -2.90
N ASP A 102 13.67 37.27 -3.22
CA ASP A 102 13.90 38.37 -4.16
C ASP A 102 14.21 39.72 -3.47
N ASN A 103 14.68 39.72 -2.21
CA ASN A 103 15.12 40.93 -1.48
C ASN A 103 16.60 40.84 -1.09
#